data_AF-A0A6I4NRM5-F1
#
_entry.id   AF-A0A6I4NRM5-F1
#
_cell.length_a   1.000
_cell.length_b   1.000
_cell.length_c   1.000
_cell.angle_alpha   90.00
_cell.angle_beta   90.00
_cell.angle_gamma   90.00
#
_symmetry.space_group_name_H-M   'P 1'
#
loop_
_entity.id
_entity.type
_entity.pdbx_description
1 polymer ?
#
loop_
_entity_poly.entity_id
_entity_poly.type
_entity_poly.pdbx_seq_one_letter_code
_entity_poly.pdbx_strand_id
1 'polypeptide(L)'
;MKTLEKITFPELENEYLENILRELINKYNIIQLFFTRDSSSAFSNLIVNLDSSMDVQKLQQSKWVRKVKENFQITVYFIFSSKLHHYYSLGDPFIGFYCRQSAIIYENKEFDNSIFTQWEWKKYKKRFNDYENNFYHDHELHKWQIKNLISESASNAIFTSYSRLIEYDLQYLEELYLGSKSVSVSINERITSLSAYIPAIQRYFVKSSKGRYFLTDLFEQAKEASSDDEALYRNEMFKAVGEAEENLCDLIGDRLSELKKLIKKEYTDKKEVLCEIDNKPAITVLDTAVQIILQRAEPEQIYLFHETTSNDKIIYYLLLIAENAGNEKLKAITNCLKNKIGGKCNLVMISHSRYWIQNNLYEHQSFFEKVIKENYLIYSSNEYHPEFHWEEPHKPYYGDLHIFYKSLEKCAEQFSATARNNEENYCGLGCLFAQFFLSFCRTYIFVKTYYMPNYLSSKTLWNLCIYADNDIKKYNYLLETFWTEIFPYLDANRTVSHGLTRLDAEKVSQMEMIVTKLSNELHKLVIEGGLLKIYEQD
;
A
#
# COMPACT_ATOMS: atom_id res chain seq x y z
N MET A 1 25.52 -49.23 29.65
CA MET A 1 24.45 -48.22 29.65
C MET A 1 24.92 -47.03 30.47
N LYS A 2 25.36 -45.94 29.84
CA LYS A 2 25.55 -44.67 30.54
C LYS A 2 24.17 -44.03 30.68
N THR A 3 23.72 -43.84 31.90
CA THR A 3 22.54 -43.05 32.24
C THR A 3 22.82 -41.60 31.81
N LEU A 4 22.14 -41.14 30.76
CA LEU A 4 22.13 -39.73 30.38
C LEU A 4 21.62 -38.92 31.58
N GLU A 5 22.44 -37.99 32.07
CA GLU A 5 22.00 -37.00 33.07
C GLU A 5 20.67 -36.41 32.61
N LYS A 6 19.68 -36.33 33.51
CA LYS A 6 18.37 -35.75 33.20
C LYS A 6 18.60 -34.29 32.82
N ILE A 7 18.59 -34.00 31.51
CA ILE A 7 18.75 -32.66 30.97
C ILE A 7 17.61 -31.81 31.57
N THR A 8 17.99 -30.89 32.44
CA THR A 8 17.10 -29.93 33.08
C THR A 8 16.97 -28.76 32.10
N PHE A 9 15.88 -28.79 31.33
CA PHE A 9 15.48 -27.66 30.49
C PHE A 9 14.98 -26.53 31.40
N PRO A 10 15.26 -25.24 31.11
CA PRO A 10 14.49 -24.16 31.70
C PRO A 10 13.01 -24.40 31.35
N GLU A 11 12.09 -24.13 32.28
CA GLU A 11 10.65 -24.18 31.98
C GLU A 11 10.36 -23.15 30.88
N LEU A 12 10.27 -23.64 29.65
CA LEU A 12 9.69 -22.88 28.55
C LEU A 12 8.19 -22.88 28.80
N GLU A 13 7.53 -21.73 28.62
CA GLU A 13 6.06 -21.63 28.73
C GLU A 13 5.31 -22.49 27.67
N ASN A 14 6.03 -23.21 26.81
CA ASN A 14 5.49 -23.96 25.67
C ASN A 14 5.98 -25.43 25.67
N GLU A 15 5.12 -26.32 26.15
CA GLU A 15 5.35 -27.77 26.21
C GLU A 15 5.60 -28.40 24.83
N TYR A 16 4.98 -27.87 23.77
CA TYR A 16 5.19 -28.37 22.40
C TYR A 16 6.62 -28.11 21.92
N LEU A 17 7.15 -26.90 22.16
CA LEU A 17 8.52 -26.56 21.80
C LEU A 17 9.54 -27.33 22.65
N GLU A 18 9.27 -27.48 23.95
CA GLU A 18 10.13 -28.23 24.85
C GLU A 18 10.27 -29.70 24.41
N ASN A 19 9.17 -30.35 24.04
CA ASN A 19 9.19 -31.72 23.54
C ASN A 19 10.02 -31.85 22.25
N ILE A 20 9.86 -30.91 21.31
CA ILE A 20 10.67 -30.89 20.08
C ILE A 20 12.16 -30.72 20.40
N LEU A 21 12.52 -29.81 21.30
CA LEU A 21 13.92 -29.57 21.65
C LEU A 21 14.55 -30.79 22.33
N ARG A 22 13.80 -31.48 23.20
CA ARG A 22 14.23 -32.76 23.78
C ARG A 22 14.48 -33.82 22.71
N GLU A 23 13.59 -33.95 21.72
CA GLU A 23 13.80 -34.87 20.59
C GLU A 23 15.03 -34.51 19.75
N LEU A 24 15.22 -33.21 19.49
CA LEU A 24 16.35 -32.73 18.70
C LEU A 24 17.69 -33.02 19.37
N ILE A 25 17.81 -32.77 20.67
CA ILE A 25 19.05 -33.05 21.43
C ILE A 25 19.38 -34.54 21.44
N ASN A 26 18.36 -35.41 21.51
CA ASN A 26 18.58 -36.86 21.51
C ASN A 26 18.98 -37.41 20.13
N LYS A 27 18.62 -36.70 19.05
CA LYS A 27 18.78 -37.18 17.67
C LYS A 27 19.96 -36.55 16.93
N TYR A 28 20.39 -35.35 17.34
CA TYR A 28 21.41 -34.57 16.65
C TYR A 28 22.49 -34.11 17.62
N ASN A 29 23.71 -33.93 17.10
CA ASN A 29 24.84 -33.37 17.87
C ASN A 29 24.67 -31.85 18.01
N ILE A 30 23.82 -31.44 18.95
CA ILE A 30 23.62 -30.04 19.34
C ILE A 30 24.70 -29.65 20.33
N ILE A 31 25.40 -28.56 20.02
CA ILE A 31 26.46 -27.99 20.87
C ILE A 31 25.83 -27.06 21.90
N GLN A 32 25.04 -26.09 21.45
CA GLN A 32 24.41 -25.07 22.29
C GLN A 32 23.04 -24.67 21.75
N LEU A 33 22.13 -24.29 22.65
CA LEU A 33 20.86 -23.64 22.32
C LEU A 33 20.79 -22.27 22.99
N PHE A 34 20.42 -21.25 22.24
CA PHE A 34 20.21 -19.90 22.73
C PHE A 34 18.74 -19.50 22.55
N PHE A 35 18.13 -18.93 23.59
CA PHE A 35 16.79 -18.39 23.52
C PHE A 35 16.75 -16.98 24.08
N THR A 36 16.27 -16.04 23.26
CA THR A 36 16.12 -14.64 23.64
C THR A 36 14.69 -14.20 23.39
N ARG A 37 14.05 -13.68 24.44
CA ARG A 37 12.82 -12.90 24.33
C ARG A 37 13.20 -11.43 24.41
N ASP A 38 12.99 -10.72 23.32
CA ASP A 38 13.18 -9.28 23.30
C ASP A 38 11.82 -8.59 23.46
N SER A 39 11.71 -7.68 24.42
CA SER A 39 10.49 -6.91 24.68
C SER A 39 10.17 -5.93 23.55
N SER A 40 11.16 -5.53 22.75
CA SER A 40 10.99 -4.65 21.59
C SER A 40 10.69 -5.37 20.28
N SER A 41 10.83 -6.71 20.24
CA SER A 41 10.62 -7.51 19.05
C SER A 41 9.27 -8.24 19.11
N ALA A 42 8.53 -8.23 18.00
CA ALA A 42 7.34 -9.05 17.84
C ALA A 42 7.65 -10.57 17.88
N PHE A 43 8.91 -10.95 17.63
CA PHE A 43 9.35 -12.34 17.61
C PHE A 43 10.42 -12.62 18.67
N SER A 44 10.28 -13.76 19.34
CA SER A 44 11.36 -14.37 20.13
C SER A 44 12.31 -15.15 19.22
N ASN A 45 13.58 -15.27 19.59
CA ASN A 45 14.60 -15.94 18.78
C ASN A 45 15.14 -17.18 19.49
N LEU A 46 15.16 -18.30 18.75
CA LEU A 46 15.75 -19.57 19.17
C LEU A 46 16.87 -19.95 18.19
N ILE A 47 18.11 -19.93 18.66
CA ILE A 47 19.27 -20.29 17.85
C ILE A 47 19.79 -21.66 18.28
N VAL A 48 19.90 -22.57 17.32
CA VAL A 48 20.38 -23.94 17.50
C VAL A 48 21.75 -24.08 16.86
N ASN A 49 22.79 -24.26 17.67
CA ASN A 49 24.15 -24.50 17.20
C ASN A 49 24.42 -26.00 17.07
N LEU A 50 24.76 -26.44 15.85
CA LEU A 50 24.99 -27.83 15.47
C LEU A 50 26.43 -28.05 14.99
N ASP A 51 26.90 -29.29 15.10
CA ASP A 51 28.21 -29.72 14.58
C ASP A 51 28.17 -30.15 13.09
N SER A 52 27.00 -30.26 12.48
CA SER A 52 26.85 -30.74 11.10
C SER A 52 26.12 -29.73 10.23
N SER A 53 26.78 -29.26 9.16
CA SER A 53 26.19 -28.33 8.19
C SER A 53 25.06 -28.95 7.37
N MET A 54 25.09 -30.27 7.15
CA MET A 54 24.01 -31.01 6.47
C MET A 54 22.74 -31.05 7.31
N ASP A 55 22.89 -31.25 8.63
CA ASP A 55 21.74 -31.30 9.54
C ASP A 55 21.09 -29.93 9.70
N VAL A 56 21.87 -28.84 9.68
CA VAL A 56 21.37 -27.46 9.66
C VAL A 56 20.40 -27.25 8.50
N GLN A 57 20.79 -27.60 7.27
CA GLN A 57 19.93 -27.41 6.09
C GLN A 57 18.64 -28.22 6.19
N LYS A 58 18.74 -29.48 6.62
CA LYS A 58 17.60 -30.38 6.78
C LYS A 58 16.62 -29.90 7.86
N LEU A 59 17.14 -29.42 8.99
CA LEU A 59 16.32 -28.97 10.10
C LEU A 59 15.66 -27.62 9.83
N GLN A 60 16.35 -26.69 9.18
CA GLN A 60 15.79 -25.39 8.81
C GLN A 60 14.54 -25.51 7.90
N GLN A 61 14.48 -26.56 7.06
CA GLN A 61 13.34 -26.84 6.18
C GLN A 61 12.19 -27.63 6.84
N SER A 62 12.30 -27.96 8.12
CA SER A 62 11.31 -28.80 8.80
C SER A 62 9.97 -28.07 9.01
N LYS A 63 8.85 -28.76 8.76
CA LYS A 63 7.49 -28.17 8.87
C LYS A 63 7.19 -27.56 10.23
N TRP A 64 7.75 -28.12 11.31
CA TRP A 64 7.52 -27.62 12.66
C TRP A 64 8.15 -26.23 12.88
N VAL A 65 9.24 -25.88 12.19
CA VAL A 65 9.87 -24.55 12.27
C VAL A 65 8.88 -23.47 11.83
N ARG A 66 8.20 -23.71 10.70
CA ARG A 66 7.15 -22.82 10.21
C ARG A 66 5.98 -22.73 11.19
N LYS A 67 5.52 -23.86 11.72
CA LYS A 67 4.44 -23.92 12.71
C LYS A 67 4.77 -23.15 13.98
N VAL A 68 6.02 -23.22 14.44
CA VAL A 68 6.49 -22.49 15.62
C VAL A 68 6.53 -20.99 15.38
N LYS A 69 6.98 -20.56 14.20
CA LYS A 69 6.92 -19.15 13.80
C LYS A 69 5.48 -18.62 13.72
N GLU A 70 4.58 -19.35 13.06
CA GLU A 70 3.19 -18.93 12.83
C GLU A 70 2.35 -18.94 14.12
N ASN A 71 2.48 -19.95 14.95
CA ASN A 71 1.60 -20.13 16.12
C ASN A 71 2.15 -19.51 17.41
N PHE A 72 3.47 -19.37 17.53
CA PHE A 72 4.12 -18.94 18.77
C PHE A 72 5.03 -17.73 18.59
N GLN A 73 5.13 -17.16 17.38
CA GLN A 73 6.00 -16.01 17.10
C GLN A 73 7.46 -16.24 17.53
N ILE A 74 7.94 -17.48 17.37
CA ILE A 74 9.34 -17.85 17.63
C ILE A 74 10.05 -18.10 16.31
N THR A 75 11.07 -17.30 16.01
CA THR A 75 11.97 -17.52 14.88
C THR A 75 13.05 -18.51 15.28
N VAL A 76 13.13 -19.63 14.55
CA VAL A 76 14.15 -20.66 14.80
C VAL A 76 15.24 -20.57 13.73
N TYR A 77 16.48 -20.44 14.18
CA TYR A 77 17.66 -20.35 13.33
C TYR A 77 18.65 -21.47 13.65
N PHE A 78 18.96 -22.29 12.66
CA PHE A 78 19.98 -23.33 12.78
C PHE A 78 21.30 -22.82 12.21
N ILE A 79 22.38 -22.95 12.97
CA ILE A 79 23.72 -22.53 12.54
C ILE A 79 24.74 -23.63 12.82
N PHE A 80 25.66 -23.81 11.86
CA PHE A 80 26.79 -24.72 12.03
C PHE A 80 27.90 -24.02 12.82
N SER A 81 28.51 -24.73 13.75
CA SER A 81 29.48 -24.19 14.71
C SER A 81 30.57 -23.34 14.07
N SER A 82 31.26 -23.80 13.02
CA SER A 82 32.34 -23.01 12.41
C SER A 82 31.84 -21.69 11.80
N LYS A 83 30.61 -21.68 11.28
CA LYS A 83 29.96 -20.49 10.75
C LYS A 83 29.59 -19.50 11.85
N LEU A 84 29.10 -20.01 12.99
CA LEU A 84 28.86 -19.20 14.20
C LEU A 84 30.15 -18.53 14.69
N HIS A 85 31.25 -19.29 14.77
CA HIS A 85 32.57 -18.75 15.14
C HIS A 85 33.03 -17.67 14.16
N HIS A 86 32.85 -17.92 12.86
CA HIS A 86 33.24 -16.99 11.82
C HIS A 86 32.48 -15.67 11.93
N TYR A 87 31.14 -15.69 12.02
CA TYR A 87 30.33 -14.48 12.19
C TYR A 87 30.67 -13.72 13.46
N TYR A 88 30.90 -14.43 14.57
CA TYR A 88 31.37 -13.80 15.80
C TYR A 88 32.74 -13.12 15.62
N SER A 89 33.66 -13.75 14.87
CA SER A 89 34.98 -13.16 14.59
C SER A 89 34.91 -11.91 13.72
N LEU A 90 33.89 -11.80 12.88
CA LEU A 90 33.60 -10.62 12.05
C LEU A 90 32.88 -9.50 12.83
N GLY A 91 32.45 -9.75 14.06
CA GLY A 91 31.69 -8.78 14.84
C GLY A 91 30.22 -8.69 14.44
N ASP A 92 29.65 -9.77 13.90
CA ASP A 92 28.24 -9.84 13.48
C ASP A 92 27.29 -9.41 14.62
N PRO A 93 26.50 -8.34 14.43
CA PRO A 93 25.61 -7.79 15.46
C PRO A 93 24.52 -8.76 15.94
N PHE A 94 23.96 -9.56 15.04
CA PHE A 94 22.88 -10.50 15.36
C PHE A 94 23.41 -11.61 16.27
N ILE A 95 24.53 -12.24 15.89
CA ILE A 95 25.19 -13.26 16.71
C ILE A 95 25.67 -12.66 18.03
N GLY A 96 26.22 -11.45 18.01
CA GLY A 96 26.67 -10.75 19.22
C GLY A 96 25.57 -10.42 20.22
N PHE A 97 24.32 -10.29 19.79
CA PHE A 97 23.20 -10.08 20.71
C PHE A 97 22.53 -11.38 21.13
N TYR A 98 22.23 -12.26 20.17
CA TYR A 98 21.39 -13.44 20.42
C TYR A 98 22.15 -14.67 20.92
N CYS A 99 23.45 -14.81 20.60
CA CYS A 99 24.29 -15.93 21.04
C CYS A 99 25.15 -15.54 22.25
N ARG A 100 24.50 -15.07 23.32
CA ARG A 100 25.14 -14.61 24.56
C ARG A 100 24.96 -15.60 25.70
N GLN A 101 25.85 -15.55 26.69
CA GLN A 101 25.84 -16.49 27.81
C GLN A 101 24.50 -16.48 28.58
N SER A 102 23.89 -15.30 28.76
CA SER A 102 22.60 -15.15 29.44
C SER A 102 21.42 -15.76 28.66
N ALA A 103 21.58 -16.00 27.36
CA ALA A 103 20.58 -16.60 26.50
C ALA A 103 20.73 -18.13 26.37
N ILE A 104 21.79 -18.74 26.92
CA ILE A 104 22.00 -20.18 26.83
C ILE A 104 20.94 -20.93 27.65
N ILE A 105 20.20 -21.81 26.98
CA ILE A 105 19.21 -22.71 27.61
C ILE A 105 19.67 -24.17 27.62
N TYR A 106 20.68 -24.52 26.80
CA TYR A 106 21.31 -25.83 26.77
C TYR A 106 22.74 -25.72 26.26
N GLU A 107 23.64 -26.48 26.86
CA GLU A 107 25.04 -26.61 26.46
C GLU A 107 25.51 -28.05 26.66
N ASN A 108 26.13 -28.62 25.61
CA ASN A 108 26.69 -29.95 25.67
C ASN A 108 28.10 -29.91 26.28
N LYS A 109 28.24 -30.44 27.50
CA LYS A 109 29.50 -30.47 28.27
C LYS A 109 30.64 -31.24 27.58
N GLU A 110 30.35 -32.08 26.59
CA GLU A 110 31.39 -32.83 25.85
C GLU A 110 32.11 -31.97 24.80
N PHE A 111 31.54 -30.82 24.43
CA PHE A 111 32.15 -29.86 23.52
C PHE A 111 32.74 -28.71 24.33
N ASP A 112 34.05 -28.76 24.59
CA ASP A 112 34.83 -27.71 25.28
C ASP A 112 35.07 -26.48 24.38
N ASN A 113 34.02 -26.00 23.71
CA ASN A 113 34.03 -24.90 22.75
C ASN A 113 33.13 -23.76 23.25
N SER A 114 33.31 -23.36 24.50
CA SER A 114 32.58 -22.24 25.08
C SER A 114 33.18 -20.90 24.59
N ILE A 115 32.99 -20.57 23.30
CA ILE A 115 33.41 -19.29 22.68
C ILE A 115 32.97 -18.08 23.53
N PHE A 116 31.87 -18.25 24.28
CA PHE A 116 31.16 -17.21 24.99
C PHE A 116 31.58 -17.04 26.46
N THR A 117 32.63 -17.74 26.94
CA THR A 117 33.01 -17.72 28.37
C THR A 117 33.77 -16.47 28.83
N GLN A 118 34.35 -15.66 27.94
CA GLN A 118 34.98 -14.39 28.31
C GLN A 118 34.70 -13.28 27.28
N TRP A 119 33.62 -12.55 27.50
CA TRP A 119 33.17 -11.47 26.62
C TRP A 119 33.91 -10.14 26.91
N GLU A 120 34.94 -9.81 26.13
CA GLU A 120 35.58 -8.50 26.17
C GLU A 120 34.89 -7.51 25.21
N TRP A 121 33.93 -6.73 25.73
CA TRP A 121 33.23 -5.69 24.93
C TRP A 121 34.18 -4.77 24.16
N LYS A 122 35.34 -4.41 24.72
CA LYS A 122 36.32 -3.57 24.02
C LYS A 122 36.83 -4.21 22.72
N LYS A 123 37.10 -5.52 22.70
CA LYS A 123 37.56 -6.25 21.52
C LYS A 123 36.43 -6.44 20.51
N TYR A 124 35.23 -6.80 20.99
CA TYR A 124 34.07 -6.99 20.13
C TYR A 124 33.59 -5.67 19.52
N LYS A 125 33.60 -4.55 20.27
CA LYS A 125 33.22 -3.21 19.78
C LYS A 125 34.03 -2.78 18.57
N LYS A 126 35.33 -3.09 18.52
CA LYS A 126 36.17 -2.78 17.35
C LYS A 126 35.65 -3.52 16.11
N ARG A 127 35.42 -4.83 16.23
CA ARG A 127 34.88 -5.66 15.14
C ARG A 127 33.49 -5.22 14.71
N PHE A 128 32.63 -4.87 15.66
CA PHE A 128 31.31 -4.31 15.38
C PHE A 128 31.42 -3.02 14.56
N ASN A 129 32.30 -2.10 14.97
CA ASN A 129 32.52 -0.86 14.22
C ASN A 129 33.10 -1.15 12.83
N ASP A 130 33.99 -2.13 12.69
CA ASP A 130 34.53 -2.54 11.39
C ASP A 130 33.41 -3.12 10.49
N TYR A 131 32.50 -3.92 11.05
CA TYR A 131 31.30 -4.42 10.36
C TYR A 131 30.39 -3.28 9.89
N GLU A 132 30.06 -2.35 10.80
CA GLU A 132 29.26 -1.14 10.52
C GLU A 132 29.90 -0.27 9.44
N ASN A 133 31.22 -0.04 9.50
CA ASN A 133 31.96 0.72 8.50
C ASN A 133 31.98 0.03 7.14
N ASN A 134 32.10 -1.30 7.08
CA ASN A 134 32.08 -2.03 5.81
C ASN A 134 30.73 -1.88 5.10
N PHE A 135 29.62 -1.95 5.85
CA PHE A 135 28.29 -1.67 5.32
C PHE A 135 28.23 -0.29 4.66
N TYR A 136 28.55 0.78 5.41
CA TYR A 136 28.49 2.14 4.88
C TYR A 136 29.49 2.37 3.73
N HIS A 137 30.65 1.72 3.75
CA HIS A 137 31.62 1.81 2.67
C HIS A 137 31.09 1.25 1.35
N ASP A 138 30.60 0.01 1.37
CA ASP A 138 30.05 -0.66 0.18
C ASP A 138 28.78 0.06 -0.32
N HIS A 139 27.95 0.53 0.61
CA HIS A 139 26.75 1.31 0.30
C HIS A 139 27.09 2.60 -0.45
N GLU A 140 28.09 3.36 0.02
CA GLU A 140 28.56 4.58 -0.66
C GLU A 140 29.16 4.27 -2.04
N LEU A 141 29.82 3.13 -2.23
CA LEU A 141 30.29 2.71 -3.56
C LEU A 141 29.13 2.49 -4.52
N HIS A 142 28.05 1.83 -4.08
CA HIS A 142 26.84 1.66 -4.89
C HIS A 142 26.15 3.00 -5.18
N LYS A 143 26.00 3.88 -4.18
CA LYS A 143 25.46 5.24 -4.37
C LYS A 143 26.28 6.05 -5.37
N TRP A 144 27.61 5.96 -5.31
CA TRP A 144 28.48 6.64 -6.26
C TRP A 144 28.29 6.15 -7.70
N GLN A 145 28.15 4.83 -7.90
CA GLN A 145 27.83 4.27 -9.21
C GLN A 145 26.51 4.80 -9.76
N ILE A 146 25.47 4.85 -8.94
CA ILE A 146 24.15 5.38 -9.32
C ILE A 146 24.25 6.86 -9.71
N LYS A 147 24.97 7.68 -8.93
CA LYS A 147 25.19 9.11 -9.23
C LYS A 147 25.86 9.32 -10.60
N ASN A 148 26.84 8.48 -10.95
CA ASN A 148 27.46 8.54 -12.27
C ASN A 148 26.46 8.19 -13.39
N LEU A 149 25.67 7.13 -13.22
CA LEU A 149 24.66 6.72 -14.19
C LEU A 149 23.57 7.80 -14.39
N ILE A 150 23.19 8.51 -13.32
CA ILE A 150 22.30 9.69 -13.40
C ILE A 150 22.92 10.78 -14.27
N SER A 151 24.22 11.06 -14.09
CA SER A 151 24.92 12.06 -14.92
C SER A 151 25.04 11.68 -16.39
N GLU A 152 25.04 10.38 -16.69
CA GLU A 152 25.08 9.80 -18.03
C GLU A 152 23.69 9.68 -18.67
N SER A 153 22.61 10.01 -17.94
CA SER A 153 21.21 9.87 -18.38
C SER A 153 20.81 8.43 -18.76
N ALA A 154 21.47 7.41 -18.20
CA ALA A 154 21.23 6.01 -18.52
C ALA A 154 20.07 5.42 -17.70
N SER A 155 18.83 5.74 -18.09
CA SER A 155 17.63 5.52 -17.27
C SER A 155 17.45 4.08 -16.77
N ASN A 156 17.50 3.09 -17.67
CA ASN A 156 17.40 1.67 -17.31
C ASN A 156 18.54 1.21 -16.38
N ALA A 157 19.77 1.73 -16.61
CA ALA A 157 20.94 1.39 -15.80
C ALA A 157 20.81 1.93 -14.36
N ILE A 158 20.17 3.09 -14.19
CA ILE A 158 19.88 3.68 -12.88
C ILE A 158 18.93 2.77 -12.09
N PHE A 159 17.79 2.37 -12.66
CA PHE A 159 16.81 1.51 -11.97
C PHE A 159 17.38 0.12 -11.67
N THR A 160 18.15 -0.47 -12.59
CA THR A 160 18.82 -1.76 -12.34
C THR A 160 19.90 -1.66 -11.26
N SER A 161 20.58 -0.52 -11.13
CA SER A 161 21.55 -0.27 -10.06
C SER A 161 20.88 -0.05 -8.71
N TYR A 162 19.77 0.70 -8.66
CA TYR A 162 18.94 0.80 -7.45
C TYR A 162 18.37 -0.56 -7.03
N SER A 163 17.94 -1.40 -7.96
CA SER A 163 17.49 -2.77 -7.65
C SER A 163 18.58 -3.56 -6.91
N ARG A 164 19.85 -3.42 -7.30
CA ARG A 164 20.97 -4.10 -6.63
C ARG A 164 21.26 -3.51 -5.25
N LEU A 165 21.19 -2.18 -5.12
CA LEU A 165 21.39 -1.51 -3.84
C LEU A 165 20.29 -1.88 -2.83
N ILE A 166 19.03 -1.88 -3.25
CA ILE A 166 17.91 -2.34 -2.41
C ILE A 166 18.06 -3.82 -2.07
N GLU A 167 18.50 -4.68 -2.99
CA GLU A 167 18.79 -6.09 -2.68
C GLU A 167 19.87 -6.24 -1.60
N TYR A 168 20.89 -5.39 -1.63
CA TYR A 168 21.96 -5.29 -0.65
C TYR A 168 21.42 -4.84 0.72
N ASP A 169 20.63 -3.77 0.76
CA ASP A 169 20.06 -3.25 2.00
C ASP A 169 19.10 -4.25 2.65
N LEU A 170 18.20 -4.86 1.87
CA LEU A 170 17.33 -5.93 2.36
C LEU A 170 18.14 -7.12 2.89
N GLN A 171 19.32 -7.39 2.33
CA GLN A 171 20.19 -8.47 2.80
C GLN A 171 20.75 -8.17 4.17
N TYR A 172 21.17 -6.93 4.40
CA TYR A 172 21.63 -6.48 5.71
C TYR A 172 20.50 -6.49 6.74
N LEU A 173 19.31 -6.02 6.40
CA LEU A 173 18.14 -6.11 7.29
C LEU A 173 17.80 -7.56 7.64
N GLU A 174 17.84 -8.47 6.67
CA GLU A 174 17.65 -9.90 6.92
C GLU A 174 18.72 -10.48 7.86
N GLU A 175 19.99 -10.13 7.70
CA GLU A 175 21.06 -10.54 8.63
C GLU A 175 20.82 -10.00 10.05
N LEU A 176 20.48 -8.71 10.18
CA LEU A 176 20.32 -8.04 11.47
C LEU A 176 19.06 -8.47 12.25
N TYR A 177 18.01 -8.92 11.57
CA TYR A 177 16.76 -9.37 12.20
C TYR A 177 16.60 -10.89 12.25
N LEU A 178 17.12 -11.62 11.26
CA LEU A 178 16.89 -13.07 11.10
C LEU A 178 18.18 -13.90 11.20
N GLY A 179 19.36 -13.28 11.19
CA GLY A 179 20.66 -13.96 11.19
C GLY A 179 20.98 -14.73 9.90
N SER A 180 20.14 -14.61 8.87
CA SER A 180 20.25 -15.34 7.61
C SER A 180 19.76 -14.51 6.42
N LYS A 181 20.25 -14.82 5.23
CA LYS A 181 19.95 -14.11 3.97
C LYS A 181 18.98 -14.91 3.10
N SER A 182 18.07 -14.23 2.41
CA SER A 182 17.13 -14.87 1.46
C SER A 182 17.51 -14.62 0.00
N VAL A 183 18.74 -14.99 -0.38
CA VAL A 183 19.33 -14.63 -1.69
C VAL A 183 18.56 -15.20 -2.89
N SER A 184 17.86 -16.32 -2.73
CA SER A 184 17.09 -16.97 -3.81
C SER A 184 15.64 -16.48 -3.91
N VAL A 185 15.25 -15.50 -3.12
CA VAL A 185 13.88 -15.03 -2.95
C VAL A 185 13.73 -13.67 -3.63
N SER A 186 12.57 -13.40 -4.23
CA SER A 186 12.36 -12.13 -4.94
C SER A 186 12.35 -10.93 -3.97
N ILE A 187 12.71 -9.73 -4.46
CA ILE A 187 12.64 -8.48 -3.66
C ILE A 187 11.25 -8.32 -3.01
N ASN A 188 10.18 -8.62 -3.76
CA ASN A 188 8.80 -8.58 -3.30
C ASN A 188 8.55 -9.46 -2.06
N GLU A 189 9.00 -10.71 -2.10
CA GLU A 189 8.84 -11.65 -0.99
C GLU A 189 9.74 -11.26 0.20
N ARG A 190 10.94 -10.72 -0.06
CA ARG A 190 11.86 -10.24 0.97
C ARG A 190 11.29 -9.06 1.75
N ILE A 191 10.76 -8.03 1.07
CA ILE A 191 10.06 -6.90 1.70
C ILE A 191 8.87 -7.41 2.53
N THR A 192 8.07 -8.30 1.96
CA THR A 192 6.89 -8.86 2.64
C THR A 192 7.28 -9.62 3.91
N SER A 193 8.33 -10.44 3.85
CA SER A 193 8.85 -11.18 5.01
C SER A 193 9.39 -10.25 6.10
N LEU A 194 10.17 -9.24 5.71
CA LEU A 194 10.74 -8.25 6.64
C LEU A 194 9.67 -7.38 7.29
N SER A 195 8.55 -7.12 6.62
CA SER A 195 7.47 -6.29 7.18
C SER A 195 6.85 -6.83 8.48
N ALA A 196 7.00 -8.14 8.75
CA ALA A 196 6.59 -8.74 10.02
C ALA A 196 7.50 -8.34 11.20
N TYR A 197 8.76 -8.01 10.91
CA TYR A 197 9.77 -7.61 11.90
C TYR A 197 9.95 -6.09 11.93
N ILE A 198 9.77 -5.44 10.78
CA ILE A 198 9.95 -4.00 10.56
C ILE A 198 8.70 -3.46 9.84
N PRO A 199 7.58 -3.25 10.55
CA PRO A 199 6.36 -2.73 9.93
C PRO A 199 6.57 -1.42 9.17
N ALA A 200 7.51 -0.58 9.63
CA ALA A 200 7.89 0.68 9.00
C ALA A 200 8.32 0.55 7.53
N ILE A 201 8.85 -0.61 7.09
CA ILE A 201 9.23 -0.83 5.69
C ILE A 201 8.05 -0.66 4.73
N GLN A 202 6.82 -0.89 5.21
CA GLN A 202 5.60 -0.76 4.42
C GLN A 202 5.36 0.70 3.99
N ARG A 203 5.93 1.69 4.70
CA ARG A 203 5.81 3.11 4.35
C ARG A 203 6.53 3.48 3.06
N TYR A 204 7.52 2.69 2.65
CA TYR A 204 8.40 3.03 1.53
C TYR A 204 7.99 2.36 0.22
N PHE A 205 7.11 1.34 0.29
CA PHE A 205 6.75 0.52 -0.87
C PHE A 205 5.24 0.41 -1.05
N VAL A 206 4.71 1.09 -2.07
CA VAL A 206 3.30 0.97 -2.47
C VAL A 206 3.02 -0.44 -3.02
N LYS A 207 2.19 -1.20 -2.30
CA LYS A 207 1.82 -2.58 -2.65
C LYS A 207 0.80 -2.62 -3.80
N SER A 208 0.96 -3.59 -4.69
CA SER A 208 0.01 -3.94 -5.75
C SER A 208 -0.81 -5.18 -5.39
N SER A 209 -1.94 -5.38 -6.08
CA SER A 209 -2.95 -6.41 -5.76
C SER A 209 -2.48 -7.86 -5.90
N LYS A 210 -1.25 -8.10 -6.36
CA LYS A 210 -0.67 -9.46 -6.56
C LYS A 210 0.49 -9.75 -5.60
N GLY A 211 0.63 -8.98 -4.52
CA GLY A 211 1.76 -9.14 -3.59
C GLY A 211 3.09 -8.64 -4.17
N ARG A 212 3.03 -7.74 -5.15
CA ARG A 212 4.19 -7.02 -5.67
C ARG A 212 4.19 -5.57 -5.17
N TYR A 213 5.26 -4.83 -5.44
CA TYR A 213 5.35 -3.41 -5.11
C TYR A 213 5.63 -2.56 -6.35
N PHE A 214 5.07 -1.35 -6.40
CA PHE A 214 5.20 -0.43 -7.53
C PHE A 214 6.66 -0.22 -7.95
N LEU A 215 7.56 0.11 -7.01
CA LEU A 215 8.98 0.31 -7.32
C LEU A 215 9.67 -0.97 -7.83
N THR A 216 9.26 -2.14 -7.34
CA THR A 216 9.82 -3.42 -7.83
C THR A 216 9.34 -3.76 -9.23
N ASP A 217 8.10 -3.40 -9.59
CA ASP A 217 7.59 -3.57 -10.95
C ASP A 217 8.37 -2.65 -11.92
N LEU A 218 8.81 -1.45 -11.49
CA LEU A 218 9.72 -0.60 -12.27
C LEU A 218 11.09 -1.26 -12.48
N PHE A 219 11.63 -1.99 -11.50
CA PHE A 219 12.90 -2.72 -11.68
C PHE A 219 12.76 -3.88 -12.67
N GLU A 220 11.63 -4.59 -12.64
CA GLU A 220 11.35 -5.65 -13.63
C GLU A 220 11.26 -5.04 -15.04
N GLN A 221 10.53 -3.94 -15.21
CA GLN A 221 10.44 -3.22 -16.49
C GLN A 221 11.81 -2.75 -17.00
N ALA A 222 12.65 -2.20 -16.12
CA ALA A 222 14.01 -1.76 -16.47
C ALA A 222 14.93 -2.90 -16.91
N LYS A 223 14.72 -4.12 -16.37
CA LYS A 223 15.48 -5.32 -16.75
C LYS A 223 15.01 -5.91 -18.08
N GLU A 224 13.72 -5.79 -18.38
CA GLU A 224 13.11 -6.31 -19.61
C GLU A 224 13.27 -5.39 -20.81
N ALA A 225 13.44 -4.08 -20.56
CA ALA A 225 13.71 -3.09 -21.59
C ALA A 225 15.02 -3.39 -22.34
N SER A 226 14.94 -3.47 -23.68
CA SER A 226 16.11 -3.65 -24.54
C SER A 226 16.98 -2.38 -24.57
N SER A 227 18.24 -2.46 -25.02
CA SER A 227 19.10 -1.27 -25.15
C SER A 227 18.54 -0.20 -26.10
N ASP A 228 17.65 -0.59 -27.00
CA ASP A 228 17.04 0.30 -28.00
C ASP A 228 15.67 0.85 -27.55
N ASP A 229 15.06 0.25 -26.53
CA ASP A 229 13.79 0.67 -25.94
C ASP A 229 14.02 1.18 -24.51
N GLU A 230 14.55 2.40 -24.35
CA GLU A 230 14.58 3.02 -23.03
C GLU A 230 13.13 3.28 -22.57
N ALA A 231 12.74 2.66 -21.45
CA ALA A 231 11.48 2.97 -20.81
C ALA A 231 11.51 4.44 -20.35
N LEU A 232 10.45 5.18 -20.67
CA LEU A 232 10.31 6.58 -20.28
C LEU A 232 9.93 6.66 -18.79
N TYR A 233 10.92 6.75 -17.92
CA TYR A 233 10.71 7.04 -16.50
C TYR A 233 10.62 8.53 -16.27
N ARG A 234 9.76 8.90 -15.31
CA ARG A 234 9.63 10.29 -14.89
C ARG A 234 10.57 10.59 -13.74
N ASN A 235 10.92 11.87 -13.57
CA ASN A 235 11.85 12.32 -12.52
C ASN A 235 11.40 11.89 -11.12
N GLU A 236 10.09 11.91 -10.87
CA GLU A 236 9.48 11.46 -9.63
C GLU A 236 9.80 10.01 -9.29
N MET A 237 9.91 9.14 -10.30
CA MET A 237 10.22 7.73 -10.09
C MET A 237 11.67 7.56 -9.61
N PHE A 238 12.59 8.38 -10.11
CA PHE A 238 13.99 8.41 -9.63
C PHE A 238 14.09 8.94 -8.20
N LYS A 239 13.33 9.99 -7.87
CA LYS A 239 13.24 10.52 -6.50
C LYS A 239 12.67 9.48 -5.54
N ALA A 240 11.56 8.84 -5.93
CA ALA A 240 10.89 7.81 -5.14
C ALA A 240 11.78 6.61 -4.81
N VAL A 241 12.55 6.11 -5.79
CA VAL A 241 13.47 4.99 -5.52
C VAL A 241 14.65 5.42 -4.65
N GLY A 242 15.18 6.63 -4.85
CA GLY A 242 16.23 7.19 -4.00
C GLY A 242 15.78 7.35 -2.56
N GLU A 243 14.59 7.89 -2.33
CA GLU A 243 13.99 8.03 -1.00
C GLU A 243 13.71 6.67 -0.35
N ALA A 244 13.16 5.70 -1.09
CA ALA A 244 12.91 4.36 -0.55
C ALA A 244 14.23 3.66 -0.17
N GLU A 245 15.28 3.83 -0.95
CA GLU A 245 16.62 3.31 -0.65
C GLU A 245 17.24 3.98 0.57
N GLU A 246 17.23 5.32 0.64
CA GLU A 246 17.77 6.06 1.79
C GLU A 246 17.07 5.66 3.09
N ASN A 247 15.74 5.54 3.06
CA ASN A 247 14.96 5.09 4.21
C ASN A 247 15.27 3.63 4.62
N LEU A 248 15.63 2.74 3.68
CA LEU A 248 16.09 1.38 4.01
C LEU A 248 17.48 1.41 4.68
N CYS A 249 18.38 2.25 4.18
CA CYS A 249 19.70 2.47 4.79
C CYS A 249 19.57 2.99 6.22
N ASP A 250 18.65 3.91 6.46
CA ASP A 250 18.35 4.44 7.80
C ASP A 250 17.83 3.36 8.75
N LEU A 251 16.93 2.47 8.29
CA LEU A 251 16.48 1.32 9.09
C LEU A 251 17.65 0.40 9.51
N ILE A 252 18.66 0.25 8.66
CA ILE A 252 19.87 -0.52 8.97
C ILE A 252 20.68 0.20 10.05
N GLY A 253 20.92 1.51 9.88
CA GLY A 253 21.63 2.34 10.86
C GLY A 253 20.96 2.36 12.23
N ASP A 254 19.63 2.47 12.26
CA ASP A 254 18.82 2.42 13.47
C ASP A 254 18.95 1.06 14.16
N ARG A 255 18.85 -0.04 13.41
CA ARG A 255 18.97 -1.39 13.95
C ARG A 255 20.37 -1.67 14.47
N LEU A 256 21.42 -1.25 13.76
CA LEU A 256 22.80 -1.34 14.23
C LEU A 256 22.98 -0.58 15.54
N SER A 257 22.48 0.66 15.60
CA SER A 257 22.50 1.48 16.80
C SER A 257 21.75 0.85 17.97
N GLU A 258 20.60 0.25 17.72
CA GLU A 258 19.80 -0.49 18.70
C GLU A 258 20.54 -1.71 19.23
N LEU A 259 21.03 -2.60 18.35
CA LEU A 259 21.78 -3.79 18.76
C LEU A 259 23.05 -3.42 19.53
N LYS A 260 23.77 -2.39 19.10
CA LYS A 260 24.94 -1.84 19.82
C LYS A 260 24.56 -1.39 21.23
N LYS A 261 23.40 -0.75 21.40
CA LYS A 261 22.87 -0.34 22.72
C LYS A 261 22.44 -1.56 23.53
N LEU A 262 21.77 -2.55 22.95
CA LEU A 262 21.28 -3.74 23.65
C LEU A 262 22.43 -4.63 24.15
N ILE A 263 23.42 -4.88 23.29
CA ILE A 263 24.65 -5.60 23.64
C ILE A 263 25.39 -4.85 24.76
N LYS A 264 25.34 -3.51 24.77
CA LYS A 264 25.92 -2.69 25.86
C LYS A 264 25.06 -2.68 27.14
N LYS A 265 23.73 -2.59 27.03
CA LYS A 265 22.77 -2.40 28.14
C LYS A 265 22.71 -3.60 29.07
N GLU A 266 22.86 -4.81 28.55
CA GLU A 266 22.98 -6.04 29.35
C GLU A 266 24.06 -5.97 30.43
N TYR A 267 25.05 -5.09 30.27
CA TYR A 267 26.09 -4.83 31.28
C TYR A 267 25.67 -3.83 32.38
N THR A 268 24.43 -3.32 32.38
CA THR A 268 24.02 -2.16 33.20
C THR A 268 22.60 -2.20 33.77
N ASP A 269 21.86 -3.31 33.67
CA ASP A 269 20.41 -3.36 33.89
C ASP A 269 19.85 -2.52 35.07
N LYS A 270 18.86 -1.66 34.75
CA LYS A 270 17.47 -1.83 35.22
C LYS A 270 16.47 -1.06 34.34
N LYS A 271 15.31 -1.71 34.20
CA LYS A 271 14.16 -1.50 33.31
C LYS A 271 13.42 -0.17 33.49
N GLU A 272 12.66 0.21 32.47
CA GLU A 272 11.18 0.34 32.59
C GLU A 272 10.52 0.51 31.21
N VAL A 273 9.33 -0.09 31.05
CA VAL A 273 8.37 0.15 29.95
C VAL A 273 7.05 0.48 30.63
N LEU A 274 6.36 1.51 30.15
CA LEU A 274 4.99 1.85 30.52
C LEU A 274 4.05 1.60 29.33
N CYS A 275 2.92 0.95 29.63
CA CYS A 275 1.73 0.89 28.80
C CYS A 275 1.04 2.26 28.74
N GLU A 276 0.22 2.51 27.72
CA GLU A 276 -1.18 2.88 27.96
C GLU A 276 -2.07 2.72 26.72
N ILE A 277 -3.29 2.29 27.02
CA ILE A 277 -4.46 2.15 26.17
C ILE A 277 -5.13 3.52 26.13
N ASP A 278 -5.69 3.93 24.98
CA ASP A 278 -6.71 4.99 25.04
C ASP A 278 -7.94 4.74 24.16
N ASN A 279 -9.02 4.52 24.90
CA ASN A 279 -10.41 4.96 24.73
C ASN A 279 -10.91 5.43 23.35
N LYS A 280 -11.87 4.66 22.83
CA LYS A 280 -12.78 5.08 21.76
C LYS A 280 -13.72 6.21 22.24
N PRO A 281 -13.92 7.27 21.43
CA PRO A 281 -14.94 8.27 21.70
C PRO A 281 -16.35 7.82 21.30
N ALA A 282 -17.34 8.58 21.78
CA ALA A 282 -18.76 8.39 21.57
C ALA A 282 -19.17 8.52 20.08
N ILE A 283 -20.03 7.59 19.66
CA ILE A 283 -20.39 7.32 18.26
C ILE A 283 -21.26 8.44 17.68
N THR A 284 -20.72 9.17 16.72
CA THR A 284 -21.42 10.09 15.82
C THR A 284 -22.06 9.36 14.63
N VAL A 285 -22.88 10.07 13.84
CA VAL A 285 -23.46 9.54 12.58
C VAL A 285 -22.34 9.15 11.59
N LEU A 286 -21.24 9.91 11.57
CA LEU A 286 -20.07 9.60 10.76
C LEU A 286 -19.36 8.34 11.25
N ASP A 287 -19.24 8.14 12.56
CA ASP A 287 -18.66 6.91 13.12
C ASP A 287 -19.48 5.68 12.73
N THR A 288 -20.80 5.78 12.73
CA THR A 288 -21.69 4.70 12.24
C THR A 288 -21.43 4.40 10.76
N ALA A 289 -21.23 5.45 9.95
CA ALA A 289 -20.90 5.29 8.54
C ALA A 289 -19.54 4.62 8.34
N VAL A 290 -18.51 5.07 9.07
CA VAL A 290 -17.17 4.47 9.06
C VAL A 290 -17.26 3.00 9.43
N GLN A 291 -17.91 2.63 10.54
CA GLN A 291 -18.02 1.23 10.97
C GLN A 291 -18.66 0.32 9.90
N ILE A 292 -19.69 0.80 9.19
CA ILE A 292 -20.33 0.03 8.11
C ILE A 292 -19.39 -0.11 6.90
N ILE A 293 -18.61 0.93 6.59
CA ILE A 293 -17.59 0.87 5.54
C ILE A 293 -16.51 -0.15 5.91
N LEU A 294 -16.01 -0.11 7.15
CA LEU A 294 -15.01 -1.07 7.65
C LEU A 294 -15.47 -2.52 7.49
N GLN A 295 -16.72 -2.82 7.86
CA GLN A 295 -17.30 -4.17 7.77
C GLN A 295 -17.49 -4.68 6.33
N ARG A 296 -17.47 -3.80 5.32
CA ARG A 296 -17.87 -4.16 3.94
C ARG A 296 -16.80 -3.92 2.87
N ALA A 297 -15.86 -3.02 3.13
CA ALA A 297 -14.85 -2.60 2.18
C ALA A 297 -13.42 -2.75 2.68
N GLU A 298 -13.20 -3.02 3.98
CA GLU A 298 -11.86 -3.18 4.59
C GLU A 298 -10.85 -2.12 4.11
N PRO A 299 -11.18 -0.82 4.19
CA PRO A 299 -10.32 0.23 3.64
C PRO A 299 -8.99 0.32 4.40
N GLU A 300 -7.93 0.69 3.69
CA GLU A 300 -6.66 1.12 4.27
C GLU A 300 -6.85 2.45 5.01
N GLN A 301 -7.44 3.42 4.33
CA GLN A 301 -7.65 4.78 4.83
C GLN A 301 -8.98 5.36 4.33
N ILE A 302 -9.57 6.25 5.12
CA ILE A 302 -10.78 6.99 4.76
C ILE A 302 -10.52 8.49 5.00
N TYR A 303 -10.73 9.30 3.97
CA TYR A 303 -10.61 10.75 4.02
C TYR A 303 -11.98 11.41 3.86
N LEU A 304 -12.36 12.29 4.78
CA LEU A 304 -13.49 13.21 4.65
C LEU A 304 -13.00 14.52 4.06
N PHE A 305 -13.09 14.66 2.73
CA PHE A 305 -12.48 15.79 2.02
C PHE A 305 -13.44 16.95 1.78
N HIS A 306 -14.75 16.76 1.99
CA HIS A 306 -15.73 17.83 1.89
C HIS A 306 -17.03 17.51 2.68
N GLU A 307 -17.66 18.57 3.19
CA GLU A 307 -18.95 18.53 3.87
C GLU A 307 -19.80 19.71 3.40
N THR A 308 -21.07 19.48 3.09
CA THR A 308 -22.04 20.55 2.78
C THR A 308 -23.42 20.17 3.29
N THR A 309 -24.24 21.17 3.59
CA THR A 309 -25.66 20.98 3.92
C THR A 309 -26.53 21.30 2.69
N SER A 310 -27.53 20.47 2.41
CA SER A 310 -28.52 20.70 1.36
C SER A 310 -29.87 20.15 1.80
N ASN A 311 -30.91 20.99 1.80
CA ASN A 311 -32.29 20.64 2.19
C ASN A 311 -32.34 19.89 3.55
N ASP A 312 -31.72 20.47 4.58
CA ASP A 312 -31.61 19.92 5.95
C ASP A 312 -30.92 18.55 6.05
N LYS A 313 -30.21 18.12 5.00
CA LYS A 313 -29.38 16.91 4.98
C LYS A 313 -27.92 17.27 4.85
N ILE A 314 -27.08 16.66 5.68
CA ILE A 314 -25.63 16.78 5.57
C ILE A 314 -25.14 15.82 4.48
N ILE A 315 -24.30 16.30 3.57
CA ILE A 315 -23.67 15.53 2.51
C ILE A 315 -22.18 15.45 2.81
N TYR A 316 -21.71 14.25 3.11
CA TYR A 316 -20.30 13.96 3.36
C TYR A 316 -19.64 13.37 2.11
N TYR A 317 -18.46 13.87 1.75
CA TYR A 317 -17.67 13.41 0.62
C TYR A 317 -16.47 12.63 1.12
N LEU A 318 -16.43 11.34 0.80
CA LEU A 318 -15.43 10.41 1.29
C LEU A 318 -14.58 9.86 0.16
N LEU A 319 -13.27 9.86 0.35
CA LEU A 319 -12.33 9.06 -0.43
C LEU A 319 -11.98 7.82 0.38
N LEU A 320 -12.24 6.64 -0.20
CA LEU A 320 -11.85 5.35 0.36
C LEU A 320 -10.62 4.84 -0.39
N ILE A 321 -9.50 4.68 0.31
CA ILE A 321 -8.35 3.95 -0.20
C ILE A 321 -8.53 2.51 0.21
N ALA A 322 -8.88 1.65 -0.72
CA ALA A 322 -9.28 0.26 -0.44
C ALA A 322 -9.04 -0.64 -1.64
N GLU A 323 -8.58 -1.87 -1.40
CA GLU A 323 -8.54 -2.89 -2.44
C GLU A 323 -9.95 -3.39 -2.78
N ASN A 324 -10.23 -3.57 -4.08
CA ASN A 324 -11.48 -4.18 -4.56
C ASN A 324 -12.77 -3.46 -4.12
N ALA A 325 -12.73 -2.17 -3.82
CA ALA A 325 -13.89 -1.36 -3.45
C ALA A 325 -14.57 -0.72 -4.69
N GLY A 326 -15.01 -1.58 -5.62
CA GLY A 326 -15.67 -1.14 -6.85
C GLY A 326 -17.08 -0.58 -6.65
N ASN A 327 -17.67 -0.06 -7.73
CA ASN A 327 -18.95 0.66 -7.73
C ASN A 327 -20.10 -0.14 -7.08
N GLU A 328 -20.19 -1.45 -7.30
CA GLU A 328 -21.22 -2.29 -6.69
C GLU A 328 -21.10 -2.38 -5.16
N LYS A 329 -19.87 -2.45 -4.63
CA LYS A 329 -19.65 -2.40 -3.18
C LYS A 329 -20.05 -1.03 -2.63
N LEU A 330 -19.67 0.06 -3.28
CA LEU A 330 -20.05 1.41 -2.87
C LEU A 330 -21.57 1.60 -2.88
N LYS A 331 -22.26 1.05 -3.89
CA LYS A 331 -23.72 1.06 -3.99
C LYS A 331 -24.36 0.28 -2.84
N ALA A 332 -23.86 -0.92 -2.54
CA ALA A 332 -24.33 -1.74 -1.43
C ALA A 332 -24.12 -1.06 -0.07
N ILE A 333 -22.99 -0.40 0.14
CA ILE A 333 -22.68 0.39 1.34
C ILE A 333 -23.65 1.58 1.45
N THR A 334 -23.81 2.34 0.37
CA THR A 334 -24.72 3.50 0.33
C THR A 334 -26.16 3.11 0.67
N ASN A 335 -26.65 1.99 0.13
CA ASN A 335 -28.00 1.50 0.41
C ASN A 335 -28.16 1.04 1.86
N CYS A 336 -27.15 0.37 2.43
CA CYS A 336 -27.13 0.00 3.85
C CYS A 336 -27.21 1.24 4.75
N LEU A 337 -26.46 2.29 4.41
CA LEU A 337 -26.39 3.53 5.17
C LEU A 337 -27.68 4.33 5.11
N LYS A 338 -28.32 4.41 3.94
CA LYS A 338 -29.65 5.02 3.80
C LYS A 338 -30.68 4.38 4.73
N ASN A 339 -30.67 3.05 4.84
CA ASN A 339 -31.60 2.32 5.69
C ASN A 339 -31.32 2.53 7.20
N LYS A 340 -30.04 2.61 7.60
CA LYS A 340 -29.66 2.74 9.01
C LYS A 340 -29.73 4.17 9.57
N ILE A 341 -29.45 5.18 8.75
CA ILE A 341 -29.32 6.58 9.19
C ILE A 341 -30.62 7.39 8.91
N GLY A 342 -31.67 6.74 8.40
CA GLY A 342 -32.99 7.36 8.24
C GLY A 342 -33.01 8.56 7.29
N GLY A 343 -32.09 8.62 6.33
CA GLY A 343 -32.02 9.67 5.31
C GLY A 343 -31.55 11.05 5.79
N LYS A 344 -31.04 11.19 7.02
CA LYS A 344 -30.51 12.46 7.57
C LYS A 344 -29.19 12.90 6.96
N CYS A 345 -28.41 11.95 6.44
CA CYS A 345 -27.15 12.23 5.73
C CYS A 345 -27.11 11.53 4.36
N ASN A 346 -26.38 12.13 3.42
CA ASN A 346 -26.00 11.50 2.16
C ASN A 346 -24.48 11.34 2.09
N LEU A 347 -24.02 10.25 1.50
CA LEU A 347 -22.59 9.96 1.34
C LEU A 347 -22.25 9.94 -0.14
N VAL A 348 -21.25 10.73 -0.51
CA VAL A 348 -20.63 10.75 -1.83
C VAL A 348 -19.29 10.05 -1.68
N MET A 349 -19.25 8.77 -2.02
CA MET A 349 -18.04 7.97 -1.89
C MET A 349 -17.36 7.81 -3.25
N ILE A 350 -16.06 8.10 -3.29
CA ILE A 350 -15.15 7.67 -4.34
C ILE A 350 -14.18 6.65 -3.73
N SER A 351 -13.75 5.67 -4.52
CA SER A 351 -12.86 4.63 -4.02
C SER A 351 -11.89 4.17 -5.08
N HIS A 352 -10.63 4.03 -4.67
CA HIS A 352 -9.54 3.50 -5.48
C HIS A 352 -8.58 2.72 -4.58
N SER A 353 -7.82 1.79 -5.16
CA SER A 353 -6.68 1.21 -4.44
C SER A 353 -5.52 2.21 -4.39
N ARG A 354 -4.65 2.10 -3.38
CA ARG A 354 -3.44 2.93 -3.31
C ARG A 354 -2.59 2.80 -4.57
N TYR A 355 -2.43 1.56 -5.04
CA TYR A 355 -1.73 1.27 -6.30
C TYR A 355 -2.35 1.99 -7.51
N TRP A 356 -3.68 2.01 -7.62
CA TRP A 356 -4.34 2.72 -8.72
C TRP A 356 -4.06 4.22 -8.65
N ILE A 357 -4.16 4.82 -7.45
CA ILE A 357 -3.86 6.24 -7.28
C ILE A 357 -2.41 6.52 -7.68
N GLN A 358 -1.44 5.74 -7.17
CA GLN A 358 -0.01 5.87 -7.49
C GLN A 358 0.27 5.83 -9.00
N ASN A 359 -0.39 4.91 -9.72
CA ASN A 359 -0.22 4.76 -11.17
C ASN A 359 -0.88 5.87 -11.99
N ASN A 360 -1.85 6.60 -11.43
CA ASN A 360 -2.61 7.64 -12.14
C ASN A 360 -2.32 9.05 -11.61
N LEU A 361 -1.29 9.21 -10.76
CA LEU A 361 -0.88 10.53 -10.26
C LEU A 361 -0.53 11.49 -11.40
N TYR A 362 0.03 10.98 -12.50
CA TYR A 362 0.36 11.83 -13.64
C TYR A 362 -0.79 12.70 -14.15
N GLU A 363 -2.01 12.16 -14.12
CA GLU A 363 -3.21 12.84 -14.60
C GLU A 363 -4.02 13.43 -13.44
N HIS A 364 -4.05 12.74 -12.30
CA HIS A 364 -4.99 13.03 -11.22
C HIS A 364 -4.35 13.58 -9.94
N GLN A 365 -3.04 13.84 -9.92
CA GLN A 365 -2.33 14.31 -8.72
C GLN A 365 -2.93 15.60 -8.17
N SER A 366 -3.24 16.59 -9.02
CA SER A 366 -3.85 17.85 -8.59
C SER A 366 -5.10 17.68 -7.73
N PHE A 367 -5.90 16.64 -8.01
CA PHE A 367 -7.04 16.29 -7.18
C PHE A 367 -6.61 15.58 -5.90
N PHE A 368 -5.81 14.53 -6.01
CA PHE A 368 -5.45 13.67 -4.88
C PHE A 368 -4.64 14.42 -3.83
N GLU A 369 -3.70 15.28 -4.22
CA GLU A 369 -2.93 16.13 -3.31
C GLU A 369 -3.83 17.11 -2.53
N LYS A 370 -4.94 17.55 -3.13
CA LYS A 370 -5.93 18.41 -2.47
C LYS A 370 -6.77 17.65 -1.43
N VAL A 371 -7.11 16.38 -1.69
CA VAL A 371 -8.06 15.61 -0.86
C VAL A 371 -7.40 14.62 0.11
N ILE A 372 -6.16 14.19 -0.16
CA ILE A 372 -5.37 13.30 0.69
C ILE A 372 -4.50 14.19 1.58
N LYS A 373 -5.09 14.64 2.69
CA LYS A 373 -4.43 15.47 3.69
C LYS A 373 -4.69 14.93 5.09
N GLU A 374 -3.73 15.10 5.99
CA GLU A 374 -3.82 14.61 7.36
C GLU A 374 -5.06 15.17 8.09
N ASN A 375 -5.40 16.44 7.88
CA ASN A 375 -6.58 17.08 8.46
C ASN A 375 -7.92 16.53 7.92
N TYR A 376 -7.91 15.76 6.84
CA TYR A 376 -9.09 15.08 6.28
C TYR A 376 -9.12 13.59 6.62
N LEU A 377 -8.06 13.02 7.19
CA LEU A 377 -7.99 11.61 7.55
C LEU A 377 -8.89 11.33 8.76
N ILE A 378 -9.90 10.47 8.58
CA ILE A 378 -10.84 10.09 9.66
C ILE A 378 -10.68 8.63 10.10
N TYR A 379 -9.96 7.82 9.33
CA TYR A 379 -9.63 6.44 9.69
C TYR A 379 -8.37 5.98 8.94
N SER A 380 -7.52 5.24 9.66
CA SER A 380 -6.38 4.51 9.10
C SER A 380 -6.31 3.13 9.74
N SER A 381 -6.17 2.07 8.95
CA SER A 381 -6.11 0.69 9.47
C SER A 381 -4.80 0.39 10.20
N ASN A 382 -3.73 1.10 9.86
CA ASN A 382 -2.45 1.11 10.55
C ASN A 382 -1.71 2.44 10.27
N GLU A 383 -0.57 2.66 10.92
CA GLU A 383 0.25 3.87 10.78
C GLU A 383 1.36 3.75 9.72
N TYR A 384 1.46 2.61 9.03
CA TYR A 384 2.57 2.26 8.14
C TYR A 384 2.18 2.24 6.66
N HIS A 385 1.04 2.83 6.31
CA HIS A 385 0.64 2.98 4.92
C HIS A 385 1.66 3.82 4.15
N PRO A 386 2.06 3.40 2.94
CA PRO A 386 3.03 4.14 2.16
C PRO A 386 2.50 5.46 1.69
N GLU A 387 3.36 6.47 1.75
CA GLU A 387 3.11 7.75 1.12
C GLU A 387 3.11 7.59 -0.40
N PHE A 388 2.39 8.49 -1.07
CA PHE A 388 2.39 8.54 -2.53
C PHE A 388 3.65 9.23 -3.02
N HIS A 389 4.22 8.73 -4.10
CA HIS A 389 5.34 9.37 -4.76
C HIS A 389 4.85 10.53 -5.63
N TRP A 390 4.67 11.71 -5.02
CA TRP A 390 4.15 12.92 -5.65
C TRP A 390 5.18 13.59 -6.57
N GLU A 391 4.70 14.19 -7.67
CA GLU A 391 5.47 15.09 -8.52
C GLU A 391 5.60 16.48 -7.91
N GLU A 392 6.83 17.00 -7.77
CA GLU A 392 7.05 18.36 -7.26
C GLU A 392 8.14 19.08 -8.07
N PRO A 393 7.83 20.21 -8.77
CA PRO A 393 6.51 20.81 -8.92
C PRO A 393 5.65 20.07 -9.96
N HIS A 394 4.43 19.69 -9.59
CA HIS A 394 3.47 19.13 -10.52
C HIS A 394 2.96 20.17 -11.53
N LYS A 395 2.86 19.76 -12.79
CA LYS A 395 2.21 20.54 -13.85
C LYS A 395 0.90 19.87 -14.25
N PRO A 396 -0.25 20.41 -13.81
CA PRO A 396 -1.55 19.85 -14.17
C PRO A 396 -1.72 19.81 -15.68
N TYR A 397 -2.22 18.70 -16.20
CA TYR A 397 -2.48 18.54 -17.63
C TYR A 397 -3.81 17.82 -17.87
N TYR A 398 -4.51 18.19 -18.93
CA TYR A 398 -5.78 17.59 -19.32
C TYR A 398 -5.56 16.48 -20.34
N GLY A 399 -5.06 15.33 -19.88
CA GLY A 399 -4.93 14.13 -20.69
C GLY A 399 -6.25 13.71 -21.30
N ASP A 400 -6.23 13.36 -22.59
CA ASP A 400 -7.38 12.81 -23.33
C ASP A 400 -8.69 13.64 -23.29
N LEU A 401 -8.64 14.89 -22.83
CA LEU A 401 -9.82 15.76 -22.76
C LEU A 401 -10.49 15.91 -24.14
N HIS A 402 -9.70 15.96 -25.21
CA HIS A 402 -10.22 15.99 -26.58
C HIS A 402 -11.08 14.76 -26.92
N ILE A 403 -10.69 13.57 -26.46
CA ILE A 403 -11.44 12.32 -26.66
C ILE A 403 -12.73 12.37 -25.85
N PHE A 404 -12.64 12.75 -24.56
CA PHE A 404 -13.80 12.80 -23.67
C PHE A 404 -14.84 13.81 -24.12
N TYR A 405 -14.38 15.00 -24.53
CA TYR A 405 -15.24 16.06 -25.06
C TYR A 405 -15.89 15.63 -26.39
N LYS A 406 -15.12 15.12 -27.35
CA LYS A 406 -15.64 14.65 -28.66
C LYS A 406 -16.65 13.51 -28.50
N SER A 407 -16.38 12.56 -27.60
CA SER A 407 -17.30 11.45 -27.32
C SER A 407 -18.65 11.95 -26.80
N LEU A 408 -18.65 12.93 -25.89
CA LEU A 408 -19.86 13.57 -25.39
C LEU A 408 -20.63 14.31 -26.48
N GLU A 409 -19.93 15.10 -27.30
CA GLU A 409 -20.53 15.85 -28.40
C GLU A 409 -21.23 14.91 -29.38
N LYS A 410 -20.56 13.82 -29.80
CA LYS A 410 -21.15 12.80 -30.67
C LYS A 410 -22.32 12.07 -30.02
N CYS A 411 -22.30 11.85 -28.72
CA CYS A 411 -23.43 11.29 -27.99
C CYS A 411 -24.64 12.25 -27.99
N ALA A 412 -24.41 13.56 -27.80
CA ALA A 412 -25.47 14.57 -27.86
C ALA A 412 -26.07 14.72 -29.26
N GLU A 413 -25.23 14.67 -30.31
CA GLU A 413 -25.68 14.67 -31.71
C GLU A 413 -26.58 13.46 -32.01
N GLN A 414 -26.13 12.25 -31.62
CA GLN A 414 -26.89 11.02 -31.81
C GLN A 414 -28.22 11.06 -31.04
N PHE A 415 -28.20 11.49 -29.78
CA PHE A 415 -29.41 11.67 -28.99
C PHE A 415 -30.41 12.60 -29.71
N SER A 416 -29.94 13.76 -30.18
CA SER A 416 -30.79 14.76 -30.85
C SER A 416 -31.35 14.24 -32.19
N ALA A 417 -30.56 13.49 -32.95
CA ALA A 417 -31.02 12.88 -34.20
C ALA A 417 -32.13 11.85 -33.95
N THR A 418 -31.96 10.99 -32.94
CA THR A 418 -32.97 10.00 -32.55
C THR A 418 -34.22 10.64 -31.95
N ALA A 419 -34.06 11.68 -31.12
CA ALA A 419 -35.18 12.40 -30.49
C ALA A 419 -36.12 13.05 -31.52
N ARG A 420 -35.56 13.55 -32.64
CA ARG A 420 -36.32 14.20 -33.72
C ARG A 420 -37.04 13.21 -34.65
N ASN A 421 -36.68 11.93 -34.63
CA ASN A 421 -37.33 10.90 -35.43
C ASN A 421 -38.50 10.27 -34.66
N ASN A 422 -39.68 10.88 -34.77
CA ASN A 422 -40.89 10.52 -34.02
C ASN A 422 -41.45 9.11 -34.34
N GLU A 423 -41.00 8.48 -35.43
CA GLU A 423 -41.53 7.18 -35.87
C GLU A 423 -40.78 5.97 -35.28
N GLU A 424 -39.60 6.17 -34.66
CA GLU A 424 -38.65 5.08 -34.34
C GLU A 424 -38.09 5.07 -32.90
N ASN A 425 -38.61 5.88 -31.97
CA ASN A 425 -38.06 6.00 -30.61
C ASN A 425 -38.40 4.85 -29.63
N TYR A 426 -38.69 3.64 -30.13
CA TYR A 426 -39.20 2.51 -29.34
C TYR A 426 -38.19 1.91 -28.34
N CYS A 427 -36.90 2.13 -28.56
CA CYS A 427 -35.82 1.64 -27.72
C CYS A 427 -34.59 2.54 -27.86
N GLY A 428 -33.78 2.64 -26.80
CA GLY A 428 -32.44 3.24 -26.87
C GLY A 428 -32.35 4.75 -26.59
N LEU A 429 -33.42 5.53 -26.76
CA LEU A 429 -33.37 6.98 -26.49
C LEU A 429 -33.03 7.29 -25.02
N GLY A 430 -33.63 6.55 -24.07
CA GLY A 430 -33.30 6.65 -22.65
C GLY A 430 -31.84 6.25 -22.36
N CYS A 431 -31.31 5.26 -23.07
CA CYS A 431 -29.90 4.83 -22.94
C CYS A 431 -28.94 5.90 -23.45
N LEU A 432 -29.24 6.52 -24.60
CA LEU A 432 -28.44 7.64 -25.14
C LEU A 432 -28.45 8.82 -24.16
N PHE A 433 -29.60 9.15 -23.58
CA PHE A 433 -29.70 10.20 -22.56
C PHE A 433 -28.87 9.88 -21.31
N ALA A 434 -28.95 8.65 -20.82
CA ALA A 434 -28.16 8.20 -19.67
C ALA A 434 -26.66 8.22 -19.94
N GLN A 435 -26.24 7.80 -21.13
CA GLN A 435 -24.85 7.82 -21.57
C GLN A 435 -24.34 9.25 -21.71
N PHE A 436 -25.13 10.15 -22.31
CA PHE A 436 -24.80 11.57 -22.39
C PHE A 436 -24.59 12.16 -20.99
N PHE A 437 -25.53 11.96 -20.07
CA PHE A 437 -25.45 12.53 -18.71
C PHE A 437 -24.24 12.01 -17.94
N LEU A 438 -23.96 10.71 -18.05
CA LEU A 438 -22.79 10.06 -17.47
C LEU A 438 -21.49 10.67 -18.01
N SER A 439 -21.35 10.76 -19.34
CA SER A 439 -20.20 11.37 -20.00
C SER A 439 -20.05 12.83 -19.59
N PHE A 440 -21.15 13.59 -19.51
CA PHE A 440 -21.13 14.98 -19.09
C PHE A 440 -20.56 15.13 -17.69
N CYS A 441 -21.10 14.40 -16.72
CA CYS A 441 -20.63 14.54 -15.35
C CYS A 441 -19.15 14.18 -15.22
N ARG A 442 -18.72 13.09 -15.84
CA ARG A 442 -17.33 12.63 -15.79
C ARG A 442 -16.37 13.66 -16.39
N THR A 443 -16.66 14.13 -17.60
CA THR A 443 -15.84 15.15 -18.28
C THR A 443 -15.85 16.48 -17.53
N TYR A 444 -17.00 16.92 -17.02
CA TYR A 444 -17.12 18.18 -16.28
C TYR A 444 -16.30 18.15 -14.97
N ILE A 445 -16.38 17.05 -14.20
CA ILE A 445 -15.57 16.86 -12.98
C ILE A 445 -14.09 16.85 -13.34
N PHE A 446 -13.70 16.12 -14.39
CA PHE A 446 -12.31 16.07 -14.84
C PHE A 446 -11.77 17.45 -15.20
N VAL A 447 -12.51 18.22 -15.99
CA VAL A 447 -12.11 19.57 -16.37
C VAL A 447 -11.93 20.49 -15.16
N LYS A 448 -12.81 20.39 -14.16
CA LYS A 448 -12.77 21.27 -12.98
C LYS A 448 -11.79 20.85 -11.89
N THR A 449 -11.45 19.56 -11.84
CA THR A 449 -10.71 18.99 -10.69
C THR A 449 -9.46 18.21 -11.08
N TYR A 450 -9.21 17.97 -12.36
CA TYR A 450 -8.21 17.04 -12.89
C TYR A 450 -8.43 15.57 -12.48
N TYR A 451 -9.62 15.22 -11.97
CA TYR A 451 -9.93 13.85 -11.58
C TYR A 451 -11.07 13.27 -12.41
N MET A 452 -10.82 12.10 -13.00
CA MET A 452 -11.81 11.35 -13.75
C MET A 452 -12.45 10.28 -12.85
N PRO A 453 -13.70 10.46 -12.37
CA PRO A 453 -14.33 9.49 -11.49
C PRO A 453 -14.68 8.19 -12.24
N ASN A 454 -14.73 7.10 -11.47
CA ASN A 454 -15.31 5.82 -11.89
C ASN A 454 -16.79 5.98 -12.28
N TYR A 455 -17.38 4.94 -12.88
CA TYR A 455 -18.79 4.88 -13.27
C TYR A 455 -19.77 4.79 -12.08
N LEU A 456 -19.74 5.78 -11.20
CA LEU A 456 -20.57 5.89 -9.99
C LEU A 456 -22.03 6.17 -10.35
N SER A 457 -22.94 6.06 -9.36
CA SER A 457 -24.35 6.40 -9.55
C SER A 457 -24.53 7.82 -10.09
N SER A 458 -25.58 8.05 -10.88
CA SER A 458 -25.87 9.37 -11.46
C SER A 458 -25.96 10.47 -10.40
N LYS A 459 -26.55 10.15 -9.24
CA LYS A 459 -26.63 11.09 -8.11
C LYS A 459 -25.26 11.40 -7.50
N THR A 460 -24.40 10.40 -7.32
CA THR A 460 -23.03 10.59 -6.83
C THR A 460 -22.24 11.48 -7.78
N LEU A 461 -22.33 11.22 -9.08
CA LEU A 461 -21.64 12.02 -10.11
C LEU A 461 -22.15 13.46 -10.14
N TRP A 462 -23.46 13.69 -10.04
CA TRP A 462 -24.00 15.04 -9.98
C TRP A 462 -23.52 15.81 -8.74
N ASN A 463 -23.51 15.16 -7.58
CA ASN A 463 -22.95 15.77 -6.36
C ASN A 463 -21.45 16.09 -6.51
N LEU A 464 -20.69 15.24 -7.20
CA LEU A 464 -19.29 15.54 -7.52
C LEU A 464 -19.16 16.72 -8.50
N CYS A 465 -20.09 16.90 -9.46
CA CYS A 465 -20.12 18.09 -10.30
C CYS A 465 -20.34 19.34 -9.46
N ILE A 466 -21.27 19.28 -8.49
CA ILE A 466 -21.53 20.38 -7.55
C ILE A 466 -20.32 20.69 -6.68
N TYR A 467 -19.61 19.67 -6.20
CA TYR A 467 -18.37 19.85 -5.45
C TYR A 467 -17.28 20.50 -6.32
N ALA A 468 -17.17 20.07 -7.58
CA ALA A 468 -16.19 20.56 -8.52
C ALA A 468 -16.44 22.03 -8.92
N ASP A 469 -17.70 22.40 -9.11
CA ASP A 469 -18.13 23.77 -9.39
C ASP A 469 -19.54 23.98 -8.84
N ASN A 470 -19.65 24.81 -7.80
CA ASN A 470 -20.92 25.08 -7.13
C ASN A 470 -21.93 25.79 -8.05
N ASP A 471 -21.49 26.48 -9.10
CA ASP A 471 -22.36 27.20 -10.03
C ASP A 471 -23.22 26.27 -10.87
N ILE A 472 -22.83 24.99 -11.04
CA ILE A 472 -23.63 24.00 -11.77
C ILE A 472 -24.99 23.75 -11.10
N LYS A 473 -25.14 24.07 -9.81
CA LYS A 473 -26.43 24.01 -9.08
C LYS A 473 -27.52 24.83 -9.76
N LYS A 474 -27.18 25.84 -10.58
CA LYS A 474 -28.15 26.61 -11.37
C LYS A 474 -28.99 25.74 -12.29
N TYR A 475 -28.57 24.51 -12.60
CA TYR A 475 -29.33 23.55 -13.40
C TYR A 475 -30.12 22.52 -12.57
N ASN A 476 -30.07 22.56 -11.23
CA ASN A 476 -30.82 21.64 -10.38
C ASN A 476 -32.32 21.67 -10.67
N TYR A 477 -32.87 22.84 -11.01
CA TYR A 477 -34.29 22.97 -11.37
C TYR A 477 -34.67 22.04 -12.51
N LEU A 478 -33.80 21.85 -13.52
CA LEU A 478 -34.05 20.94 -14.65
C LEU A 478 -34.16 19.48 -14.19
N LEU A 479 -33.37 19.11 -13.19
CA LEU A 479 -33.33 17.76 -12.63
C LEU A 479 -34.53 17.51 -11.70
N GLU A 480 -34.96 18.54 -10.96
CA GLU A 480 -36.10 18.49 -10.04
C GLU A 480 -37.45 18.52 -10.78
N THR A 481 -37.53 19.20 -11.92
CA THR A 481 -38.75 19.25 -12.76
C THR A 481 -38.87 18.08 -13.73
N PHE A 482 -37.91 17.16 -13.74
CA PHE A 482 -37.97 15.97 -14.60
C PHE A 482 -39.22 15.14 -14.25
N TRP A 483 -39.92 14.59 -15.24
CA TRP A 483 -41.22 13.92 -15.04
C TRP A 483 -41.21 12.70 -14.11
N THR A 484 -40.03 12.23 -13.69
CA THR A 484 -39.82 11.13 -12.75
C THR A 484 -38.56 11.43 -11.94
N GLU A 485 -38.21 10.56 -10.98
CA GLU A 485 -36.93 10.67 -10.30
C GLU A 485 -35.78 10.44 -11.30
N ILE A 486 -35.08 11.52 -11.67
CA ILE A 486 -34.10 11.52 -12.75
C ILE A 486 -32.92 10.57 -12.47
N PHE A 487 -32.39 10.53 -11.24
CA PHE A 487 -31.21 9.70 -10.96
C PHE A 487 -31.49 8.20 -11.03
N PRO A 488 -32.56 7.66 -10.43
CA PRO A 488 -32.99 6.28 -10.68
C PRO A 488 -33.29 6.00 -12.15
N TYR A 489 -33.92 6.94 -12.86
CA TYR A 489 -34.20 6.80 -14.29
C TYR A 489 -32.90 6.64 -15.10
N LEU A 490 -31.94 7.54 -14.89
CA LEU A 490 -30.63 7.50 -15.55
C LEU A 490 -29.89 6.20 -15.22
N ASP A 491 -29.86 5.79 -13.95
CA ASP A 491 -29.14 4.58 -13.53
C ASP A 491 -29.77 3.30 -14.13
N ALA A 492 -31.10 3.23 -14.26
CA ALA A 492 -31.79 2.10 -14.88
C ALA A 492 -31.51 2.00 -16.40
N ASN A 493 -31.41 3.15 -17.08
CA ASN A 493 -31.16 3.21 -18.53
C ASN A 493 -29.66 3.04 -18.90
N ARG A 494 -28.77 2.81 -17.93
CA ARG A 494 -27.37 2.39 -18.20
C ARG A 494 -27.25 0.90 -18.50
N THR A 495 -28.28 0.11 -18.16
CA THR A 495 -28.32 -1.33 -18.43
C THR A 495 -29.26 -1.61 -19.60
N VAL A 496 -28.90 -2.58 -20.44
CA VAL A 496 -29.77 -3.02 -21.53
C VAL A 496 -31.03 -3.66 -20.95
N SER A 497 -32.20 -3.11 -21.29
CA SER A 497 -33.50 -3.67 -20.95
C SER A 497 -34.26 -4.04 -22.22
N HIS A 498 -34.85 -5.24 -22.27
CA HIS A 498 -35.64 -5.71 -23.42
C HIS A 498 -37.09 -5.18 -23.45
N GLY A 499 -37.33 -3.97 -22.93
CA GLY A 499 -38.65 -3.33 -22.91
C GLY A 499 -38.83 -2.34 -24.05
N LEU A 500 -40.01 -2.33 -24.68
CA LEU A 500 -40.42 -1.26 -25.57
C LEU A 500 -40.83 -0.04 -24.73
N THR A 501 -40.18 1.10 -24.95
CA THR A 501 -40.51 2.36 -24.28
C THR A 501 -40.81 3.40 -25.33
N ARG A 502 -42.03 3.95 -25.30
CA ARG A 502 -42.41 5.09 -26.15
C ARG A 502 -42.55 6.32 -25.26
N LEU A 503 -41.60 7.24 -25.37
CA LEU A 503 -41.67 8.53 -24.71
C LEU A 503 -42.51 9.49 -25.57
N ASP A 504 -43.41 10.23 -24.92
CA ASP A 504 -44.16 11.30 -25.57
C ASP A 504 -43.27 12.53 -25.83
N ALA A 505 -43.76 13.46 -26.65
CA ALA A 505 -43.00 14.63 -27.08
C ALA A 505 -42.59 15.55 -25.92
N GLU A 506 -43.40 15.63 -24.86
CA GLU A 506 -43.09 16.45 -23.69
C GLU A 506 -41.88 15.88 -22.93
N LYS A 507 -41.85 14.57 -22.71
CA LYS A 507 -40.72 13.87 -22.08
C LYS A 507 -39.45 14.00 -22.92
N VAL A 508 -39.55 13.79 -24.24
CA VAL A 508 -38.40 13.96 -25.14
C VAL A 508 -37.88 15.40 -25.08
N SER A 509 -38.77 16.40 -25.07
CA SER A 509 -38.40 17.82 -24.99
C SER A 509 -37.67 18.16 -23.68
N GLN A 510 -38.09 17.59 -22.54
CA GLN A 510 -37.39 17.78 -21.27
C GLN A 510 -35.95 17.22 -21.31
N MET A 511 -35.75 16.04 -21.91
CA MET A 511 -34.42 15.47 -22.10
C MET A 511 -33.56 16.33 -23.04
N GLU A 512 -34.09 16.76 -24.19
CA GLU A 512 -33.39 17.64 -25.14
C GLU A 512 -32.97 18.96 -24.50
N MET A 513 -33.82 19.55 -23.65
CA MET A 513 -33.50 20.75 -22.91
C MET A 513 -32.30 20.53 -21.99
N ILE A 514 -32.27 19.42 -21.24
CA ILE A 514 -31.13 19.05 -20.37
C ILE A 514 -29.86 18.86 -21.20
N VAL A 515 -29.93 18.07 -22.28
CA VAL A 515 -28.78 17.80 -23.16
C VAL A 515 -28.21 19.10 -23.71
N THR A 516 -29.06 19.98 -24.23
CA THR A 516 -28.64 21.26 -24.82
C THR A 516 -27.98 22.16 -23.78
N LYS A 517 -28.60 22.33 -22.60
CA LYS A 517 -28.08 23.23 -21.56
C LYS A 517 -26.74 22.74 -21.00
N LEU A 518 -26.62 21.45 -20.72
CA LEU A 518 -25.39 20.86 -20.19
C LEU A 518 -24.27 20.82 -21.24
N SER A 519 -24.57 20.48 -22.50
CA SER A 519 -23.58 20.56 -23.59
C SER A 519 -23.03 21.97 -23.75
N ASN A 520 -23.90 22.99 -23.73
CA ASN A 520 -23.47 24.38 -23.82
C ASN A 520 -22.59 24.81 -22.64
N GLU A 521 -22.91 24.36 -21.41
CA GLU A 521 -22.08 24.65 -20.24
C GLU A 521 -20.67 24.06 -20.39
N LEU A 522 -20.57 22.81 -20.84
CA LEU A 522 -19.27 22.17 -21.04
C LEU A 522 -18.51 22.78 -22.22
N HIS A 523 -19.20 23.13 -23.31
CA HIS A 523 -18.60 23.82 -24.47
C HIS A 523 -17.94 25.13 -24.06
N LYS A 524 -18.65 25.96 -23.28
CA LYS A 524 -18.09 27.21 -22.73
C LYS A 524 -16.84 26.96 -21.92
N LEU A 525 -16.85 25.93 -21.08
CA LEU A 525 -15.71 25.63 -20.22
C LEU A 525 -14.49 25.13 -21.01
N VAL A 526 -14.72 24.25 -21.98
CA VAL A 526 -13.64 23.53 -22.69
C VAL A 526 -13.12 24.32 -23.89
N ILE A 527 -14.01 24.88 -24.71
CA ILE A 527 -13.67 25.57 -25.95
C ILE A 527 -13.48 27.06 -25.69
N GLU A 528 -14.51 27.75 -25.20
CA GLU A 528 -14.42 29.20 -24.94
C GLU A 528 -13.42 29.52 -23.81
N GLY A 529 -13.30 28.62 -22.82
CA GLY A 529 -12.30 28.67 -21.77
C GLY A 529 -10.86 28.33 -22.22
N GLY A 530 -10.67 27.96 -23.49
CA GLY A 530 -9.35 27.76 -24.10
C GLY A 530 -8.61 26.48 -23.70
N LEU A 531 -9.30 25.49 -23.11
CA LEU A 531 -8.70 24.21 -22.73
C LEU A 531 -8.46 23.29 -23.93
N LEU A 532 -9.32 23.38 -24.95
CA LEU A 532 -9.13 22.79 -26.27
C LEU A 532 -9.25 23.88 -27.32
N LYS A 533 -8.41 23.81 -28.35
CA LYS A 533 -8.61 24.59 -29.57
C LYS A 533 -9.70 23.91 -30.40
N ILE A 534 -10.55 24.69 -31.07
CA ILE A 534 -11.46 24.16 -32.09
C ILE A 534 -10.59 23.57 -33.18
N TYR A 535 -10.54 22.24 -33.26
CA TYR A 535 -9.99 21.57 -34.43
C TYR A 535 -11.06 21.65 -35.52
N GLU A 536 -10.93 22.62 -36.43
CA GLU A 536 -11.65 22.59 -37.69
C GLU A 536 -11.19 21.36 -38.48
N GLN A 537 -12.10 20.38 -38.59
CA GLN A 537 -12.28 19.37 -39.65
C GLN A 537 -11.02 18.78 -40.33
N ASP A 538 -10.80 17.47 -40.09
CA ASP A 538 -10.46 16.55 -41.18
C ASP A 538 -11.75 15.85 -41.66
#